data_AF-K9RWJ4-F1
#
_entry.id   AF-K9RWJ4-F1
#
_cell.length_a   1.000
_cell.length_b   1.000
_cell.length_c   1.000
_cell.angle_alpha   90.00
_cell.angle_beta   90.00
_cell.angle_gamma   90.00
#
_symmetry.space_group_name_H-M   'P 1'
#
loop_
_entity.id
_entity.type
_entity.pdbx_description
1 polymer ?
#
loop_
_entity_poly.entity_id
_entity_poly.type
_entity_poly.pdbx_seq_one_letter_code
_entity_poly.pdbx_strand_id
1 'polypeptide(L)' 'MFSRNKYKAGDRIISLEKAKVILETELGIKGWRRNTIKQKIRTGWKFKWIEGVHYINSSRGLAALNIDAIKREILK' A
#
# COMPACT_ATOMS: atom_id res chain seq x y z
N MET A 1 20.48 -14.69 -0.50
CA MET A 1 19.34 -14.87 0.41
C MET A 1 18.32 -13.77 0.12
N PHE A 2 17.29 -14.03 -0.68
CA PHE A 2 16.30 -13.00 -1.06
C PHE A 2 14.99 -13.14 -0.27
N SER A 3 14.69 -12.07 0.48
CA SER A 3 13.35 -11.52 0.76
C SER A 3 12.39 -12.30 1.67
N ARG A 4 12.60 -12.14 2.98
CA ARG A 4 11.71 -12.62 4.07
C ARG A 4 10.50 -11.71 4.37
N ASN A 5 10.26 -10.66 3.58
CA ASN A 5 9.14 -9.74 3.79
C ASN A 5 7.99 -10.03 2.80
N LYS A 6 7.42 -11.23 2.89
CA LYS A 6 6.05 -11.47 2.37
C LYS A 6 5.06 -11.04 3.47
N TYR A 7 3.90 -10.51 3.06
CA TYR A 7 2.78 -10.09 3.90
C TYR A 7 2.71 -10.78 5.26
N LYS A 8 2.54 -10.03 6.35
CA LYS A 8 2.30 -10.66 7.65
C LYS A 8 0.92 -11.31 7.61
N ALA A 9 0.83 -12.56 8.04
CA ALA A 9 -0.45 -13.26 8.15
C ALA A 9 -1.40 -12.42 9.04
N GLY A 10 -2.52 -11.98 8.47
CA GLY A 10 -3.51 -11.11 9.13
C GLY A 10 -3.56 -9.67 8.62
N ASP A 11 -2.64 -9.24 7.75
CA ASP A 11 -2.71 -7.92 7.11
C ASP A 11 -3.92 -7.82 6.16
N ARG A 12 -4.66 -6.70 6.22
CA ARG A 12 -5.81 -6.45 5.34
C ARG A 12 -5.34 -5.99 3.96
N ILE A 13 -5.33 -6.94 3.04
CA ILE A 13 -5.06 -6.71 1.62
C ILE A 13 -6.38 -6.54 0.89
N ILE A 14 -6.62 -5.34 0.37
CA ILE A 14 -7.88 -5.01 -0.29
C ILE A 14 -7.65 -4.28 -1.61
N SER A 15 -8.66 -4.32 -2.48
CA SER A 15 -8.65 -3.62 -3.76
C SER A 15 -8.45 -2.12 -3.57
N LEU A 16 -7.87 -1.47 -4.59
CA LEU A 16 -7.53 -0.05 -4.56
C LEU A 16 -8.71 0.87 -4.20
N GLU A 17 -9.91 0.55 -4.65
CA GLU A 17 -11.10 1.36 -4.40
C GLU A 17 -11.49 1.36 -2.93
N LYS A 18 -11.50 0.18 -2.28
CA LYS A 18 -11.75 0.07 -0.84
C LYS A 18 -10.57 0.61 -0.02
N ALA A 19 -9.34 0.32 -0.47
CA ALA A 19 -8.11 0.83 0.13
C ALA A 19 -8.10 2.34 0.24
N LYS A 20 -8.48 3.02 -0.84
CA LYS A 20 -8.58 4.47 -0.89
C LYS A 20 -9.49 5.00 0.22
N VAL A 21 -10.72 4.49 0.32
CA VAL A 21 -11.69 4.96 1.30
C VAL A 21 -11.16 4.77 2.72
N ILE A 22 -10.63 3.59 3.03
CA ILE A 22 -10.12 3.29 4.37
C ILE A 22 -8.91 4.16 4.72
N LEU A 23 -7.93 4.30 3.81
CA LEU A 23 -6.75 5.13 4.05
C LEU A 23 -7.09 6.62 4.15
N GLU A 24 -8.03 7.13 3.33
CA GLU A 24 -8.48 8.52 3.41
C GLU A 24 -9.23 8.78 4.73
N THR A 25 -10.06 7.85 5.19
CA THR A 25 -10.82 7.97 6.44
C THR A 25 -9.93 7.81 7.67
N GLU A 26 -9.09 6.78 7.73
CA GLU A 26 -8.31 6.47 8.93
C GLU A 26 -7.05 7.32 9.09
N LEU A 27 -6.41 7.72 7.99
CA LEU A 27 -5.21 8.56 8.05
C LEU A 27 -5.51 10.04 7.84
N GLY A 28 -6.71 10.40 7.35
CA GLY A 28 -7.04 11.77 6.95
C GLY A 28 -6.26 12.26 5.73
N ILE A 29 -5.51 11.37 5.05
CA ILE A 29 -4.63 11.71 3.93
C ILE A 29 -5.39 11.49 2.63
N LYS A 30 -5.59 12.53 1.84
CA LYS A 30 -6.17 12.41 0.49
C LYS A 30 -5.14 11.92 -0.54
N GLY A 31 -5.62 11.37 -1.64
CA GLY A 31 -4.77 11.02 -2.78
C GLY A 31 -4.33 9.56 -2.79
N TRP A 32 -5.23 8.66 -2.37
CA TRP A 32 -5.06 7.21 -2.48
C TRP A 32 -5.68 6.66 -3.78
N ARG A 33 -5.68 7.46 -4.86
CA ARG A 33 -6.11 7.01 -6.20
C ARG A 33 -4.98 6.24 -6.88
N ARG A 34 -5.32 5.31 -7.79
CA ARG A 34 -4.35 4.43 -8.48
C ARG A 34 -3.12 5.16 -9.04
N ASN A 35 -3.30 6.26 -9.77
CA ASN A 35 -2.20 7.03 -10.34
C ASN A 35 -1.32 7.69 -9.27
N THR A 36 -1.94 8.28 -8.26
CA THR A 36 -1.22 8.90 -7.13
C THR A 36 -0.47 7.86 -6.31
N ILE A 37 -1.05 6.68 -6.10
CA ILE A 37 -0.36 5.57 -5.42
C ILE A 37 0.86 5.12 -6.22
N LYS A 38 0.72 4.93 -7.55
CA LYS A 38 1.87 4.62 -8.41
C LYS A 38 2.97 5.67 -8.30
N GLN A 39 2.60 6.94 -8.25
CA GLN A 39 3.55 8.03 -8.05
C GLN A 39 4.22 7.95 -6.66
N LYS A 40 3.44 7.75 -5.58
CA LYS A 40 3.96 7.58 -4.20
C LYS A 40 4.94 6.40 -4.10
N ILE A 41 4.64 5.29 -4.78
CA ILE A 41 5.54 4.14 -4.90
C ILE A 41 6.83 4.54 -5.60
N ARG A 42 6.74 5.23 -6.75
CA ARG A 42 7.90 5.66 -7.54
C ARG A 42 8.78 6.66 -6.80
N THR A 43 8.19 7.57 -6.03
CA THR A 43 8.91 8.62 -5.31
C THR A 43 9.31 8.22 -3.90
N GLY A 44 8.91 7.05 -3.41
CA GLY A 44 9.16 6.64 -2.03
C GLY A 44 8.48 7.56 -1.01
N TRP A 45 7.23 7.94 -1.24
CA TRP A 45 6.54 8.91 -0.40
C TRP A 45 6.34 8.41 1.03
N LYS A 46 6.87 9.17 2.01
CA LYS A 46 6.97 8.88 3.46
C LYS A 46 7.87 7.70 3.82
N PHE A 47 7.82 6.62 3.06
CA PHE A 47 8.61 5.42 3.26
C PHE A 47 8.88 4.74 1.91
N LYS A 48 9.80 3.77 1.90
CA LYS A 48 10.07 2.98 0.71
C LYS A 48 8.98 1.93 0.50
N TRP A 49 8.25 2.06 -0.60
CA TRP A 49 7.22 1.11 -0.97
C TRP A 49 7.85 -0.20 -1.46
N ILE A 50 7.27 -1.33 -1.07
CA ILE A 50 7.82 -2.68 -1.32
C ILE A 50 6.65 -3.54 -1.82
N GLU A 51 6.81 -4.09 -3.02
CA GLU A 51 5.89 -5.09 -3.57
C GLU A 51 5.95 -6.34 -2.71
N GLY A 52 4.81 -6.95 -2.39
CA GLY A 52 4.78 -8.07 -1.44
C GLY A 52 4.60 -7.65 0.03
N VAL A 53 4.70 -6.36 0.33
CA VAL A 53 4.51 -5.80 1.68
C VAL A 53 3.41 -4.74 1.68
N HIS A 54 3.62 -3.66 0.93
CA HIS A 54 2.74 -2.47 0.93
C HIS A 54 1.69 -2.55 -0.18
N TYR A 55 2.03 -3.18 -1.30
CA TYR A 55 1.16 -3.28 -2.46
C TYR A 55 1.33 -4.60 -3.21
N ILE A 56 0.32 -4.95 -4.00
CA ILE A 56 0.33 -6.07 -4.94
C ILE A 56 0.21 -5.52 -6.35
N ASN A 57 1.12 -5.94 -7.22
CA ASN A 57 0.93 -5.85 -8.66
C ASN A 57 0.35 -7.17 -9.18
N SER A 58 -0.58 -7.04 -10.12
CA SER A 58 -1.00 -8.12 -11.01
C SER A 58 -0.39 -7.89 -12.38
N SER A 59 -0.61 -8.82 -13.32
CA SER A 59 -0.20 -8.68 -14.72
C SER A 59 -0.78 -7.44 -15.41
N ARG A 60 -1.86 -6.85 -14.87
CA ARG A 60 -2.46 -5.57 -15.32
C ARG A 60 -2.02 -4.35 -14.50
N GLY A 61 -0.95 -4.48 -13.70
CA GLY A 61 -0.39 -3.46 -12.81
C GLY A 61 -0.97 -3.49 -11.40
N LEU A 62 -0.87 -2.37 -10.68
CA LEU A 62 -1.31 -2.23 -9.29
C LEU A 62 -2.74 -2.74 -9.10
N ALA A 63 -2.89 -3.76 -8.25
CA ALA A 63 -4.12 -4.52 -8.06
C ALA A 63 -4.72 -4.31 -6.66
N ALA A 64 -3.87 -4.35 -5.62
CA ALA A 64 -4.32 -4.23 -4.24
C ALA A 64 -3.28 -3.52 -3.36
N LEU A 65 -3.71 -3.06 -2.20
CA LEU A 65 -2.88 -2.45 -1.18
C LEU A 65 -3.03 -3.17 0.16
N ASN A 66 -1.93 -3.22 0.90
CA ASN A 66 -1.92 -3.67 2.29
C ASN A 66 -2.06 -2.44 3.20
N ILE A 67 -3.26 -2.23 3.71
CA ILE A 67 -3.58 -1.05 4.51
C ILE A 67 -2.86 -1.07 5.83
N ASP A 68 -2.79 -2.22 6.50
CA ASP A 68 -2.14 -2.35 7.79
C ASP A 68 -0.64 -2.07 7.71
N ALA A 69 0.06 -2.58 6.69
CA ALA A 69 1.46 -2.27 6.49
C ALA A 69 1.69 -0.78 6.22
N ILE A 70 0.87 -0.16 5.35
CA ILE A 70 0.96 1.27 5.06
C ILE A 70 0.71 2.10 6.33
N LYS A 71 -0.32 1.76 7.12
CA LYS A 71 -0.62 2.44 8.38
C LYS A 71 0.53 2.32 9.37
N ARG A 72 1.10 1.12 9.53
CA ARG A 72 2.25 0.90 10.44
C ARG A 72 3.46 1.76 10.06
N GLU A 73 3.74 1.93 8.77
CA GLU A 73 4.85 2.77 8.32
C GLU A 73 4.54 4.27 8.47
N ILE A 74 3.28 4.70 8.30
CA ILE A 74 2.89 6.12 8.39
C ILE A 74 2.74 6.60 9.84
N LEU A 75 2.26 5.73 10.73
CA LEU A 75 1.99 6.04 12.14
C LEU A 75 3.19 5.78 13.06
N LYS A 76 4.32 5.34 12.51
CA LYS A 76 5.57 5.18 13.23
C LYS A 76 6.26 6.53 13.42
#